data_AF-A0A351G340-F1
#
_entry.id   AF-A0A351G340-F1
#
_cell.length_a   1.000
_cell.length_b   1.000
_cell.length_c   1.000
_cell.angle_alpha   90.00
_cell.angle_beta   90.00
_cell.angle_gamma   90.00
#
_symmetry.space_group_name_H-M   'P 1'
#
loop_
_entity.id
_entity.type
_entity.pdbx_description
1 polymer ?
#
loop_
_entity_poly.entity_id
_entity_poly.type
_entity_poly.pdbx_seq_one_letter_code
_entity_poly.pdbx_strand_id
1 'polypeptide(L)' 'MNKIEVTVRANTYGKLLPLRFTSQGQEFPILGIGRRWQAPDGEHLLVMVPGDRVVELIYQPDQTWASKPVPQQGKRWFV' A
#
# COMPACT_ATOMS: atom_id res chain seq x y z
N MET A 1 8.30 -2.64 -9.70
CA MET A 1 8.00 -2.40 -8.28
C MET A 1 9.13 -1.57 -7.74
N ASN A 2 8.83 -0.53 -6.97
CA ASN A 2 9.85 0.36 -6.41
C ASN A 2 9.92 0.15 -4.91
N LYS A 3 11.12 -0.06 -4.36
CA LYS A 3 11.30 -0.10 -2.90
C LYS A 3 10.97 1.26 -2.31
N ILE A 4 10.24 1.26 -1.20
CA ILE A 4 9.75 2.46 -0.54
C ILE A 4 9.84 2.31 0.97
N GLU A 5 9.87 3.43 1.67
CA GLU A 5 9.69 3.46 3.12
C GLU A 5 8.21 3.59 3.44
N VAL A 6 7.72 2.82 4.42
CA VAL A 6 6.32 2.85 4.84
C VAL A 6 6.25 3.03 6.35
N THR A 7 5.56 4.07 6.80
CA THR A 7 5.19 4.18 8.22
C THR A 7 3.96 3.34 8.45
N VAL A 8 4.04 2.38 9.38
CA VAL A 8 2.94 1.50 9.75
C VAL A 8 2.58 1.65 11.22
N ARG A 9 1.32 1.44 11.54
CA ARG A 9 0.85 1.15 12.90
C ARG A 9 0.50 -0.33 12.98
N ALA A 10 1.13 -1.06 13.89
CA ALA A 10 0.66 -2.39 14.26
C ALA A 10 -0.60 -2.26 15.12
N ASN A 11 -1.66 -2.98 14.80
CA ASN A 11 -2.81 -3.10 15.70
C ASN A 11 -2.61 -4.25 16.71
N THR A 12 -3.53 -4.38 17.66
CA THR A 12 -3.50 -5.42 18.70
C THR A 12 -3.60 -6.86 18.17
N TYR A 13 -3.96 -7.03 16.91
CA TYR A 13 -4.01 -8.33 16.21
C TYR A 13 -2.75 -8.59 15.36
N GLY A 14 -1.71 -7.77 15.50
CA GLY A 14 -0.48 -7.89 14.72
C GLY A 14 -0.59 -7.44 13.26
N LYS A 15 -1.72 -6.85 12.86
CA LYS A 15 -1.93 -6.38 11.49
C LYS A 15 -1.24 -5.04 11.28
N LEU A 16 -0.40 -4.96 10.25
CA LEU A 16 0.23 -3.70 9.83
C LEU A 16 -0.79 -2.83 9.09
N LEU A 17 -1.03 -1.63 9.62
CA LEU A 17 -1.88 -0.59 9.03
C LEU A 17 -0.97 0.52 8.50
N PRO A 18 -0.78 0.64 7.17
CA PRO A 18 0.08 1.67 6.62
C PRO A 18 -0.60 3.04 6.76
N LEU A 19 0.17 4.04 7.20
CA LEU A 19 -0.30 5.41 7.43
C LEU A 19 0.17 6.36 6.33
N ARG A 20 1.40 6.15 5.84
CA ARG A 20 2.05 6.94 4.79
C ARG A 20 3.21 6.17 4.21
N PHE A 21 3.63 6.52 3.00
CA PHE A 21 4.86 6.02 2.42
C PHE A 21 5.67 7.11 1.73
N THR A 22 6.98 6.92 1.64
CA THR A 22 7.89 7.82 0.92
C THR A 22 8.33 7.14 -0.37
N SER A 23 8.12 7.82 -1.49
CA SER A 23 8.59 7.37 -2.81
C SER A 23 9.27 8.52 -3.52
N GLN A 24 10.49 8.29 -4.03
CA GLN A 24 11.30 9.30 -4.72
C GLN A 24 11.47 10.61 -3.90
N GLY A 25 11.58 10.51 -2.57
CA GLY A 25 11.71 11.66 -1.68
C GLY A 25 10.40 12.41 -1.38
N GLN A 26 9.27 11.99 -1.96
CA GLN A 26 7.96 12.55 -1.68
C GLN A 26 7.16 11.65 -0.73
N GLU A 27 6.60 12.24 0.32
CA GLU A 27 5.71 11.57 1.26
C GLU A 27 4.26 11.58 0.74
N PHE A 28 3.62 10.42 0.79
CA PHE A 28 2.22 10.22 0.40
C PHE A 28 1.43 9.71 1.62
N PRO A 29 0.52 10.52 2.18
CA PRO A 29 -0.39 10.04 3.22
C PRO A 29 -1.40 9.06 2.62
N ILE A 30 -1.76 8.04 3.39
CA ILE A 30 -2.78 7.07 2.99
C ILE A 30 -4.14 7.56 3.50
N LEU A 31 -5.04 7.85 2.56
CA LEU A 31 -6.39 8.35 2.84
C LEU A 31 -7.39 7.20 3.06
N GLY A 32 -7.11 6.02 2.52
CA GLY A 32 -7.96 4.86 2.63
C GLY A 32 -7.22 3.58 2.32
N ILE A 33 -7.64 2.48 2.94
CA ILE A 33 -7.11 1.14 2.70
C ILE A 33 -8.25 0.31 2.13
N GLY A 34 -8.03 -0.24 0.94
CA GLY A 34 -8.98 -1.12 0.26
C GLY A 34 -8.63 -2.59 0.46
N ARG A 35 -8.73 -3.37 -0.62
CA ARG A 35 -8.50 -4.81 -0.62
C ARG A 35 -7.10 -5.15 -0.09
N ARG A 36 -7.04 -6.19 0.72
CA ARG A 36 -5.81 -6.83 1.20
C ARG A 36 -5.85 -8.31 0.84
N TRP A 37 -4.75 -8.87 0.35
CA TRP A 37 -4.66 -10.29 0.00
C TRP A 37 -3.22 -10.79 0.10
N GLN A 38 -3.06 -12.11 0.24
CA GLN A 38 -1.77 -12.79 0.21
C GLN A 38 -1.47 -13.26 -1.21
N ALA A 39 -0.22 -13.13 -1.63
CA ALA A 39 0.31 -13.63 -2.90
C ALA A 39 1.72 -14.22 -2.69
N PRO A 40 2.31 -14.90 -3.68
CA PRO A 40 3.63 -15.52 -3.53
C PRO A 40 4.75 -14.53 -3.15
N ASP A 41 4.63 -13.26 -3.52
CA ASP A 41 5.60 -12.19 -3.26
C ASP A 41 5.34 -11.39 -1.98
N GLY A 42 4.27 -11.69 -1.23
CA GLY A 42 3.99 -11.11 0.08
C GLY A 42 2.54 -10.76 0.34
N GLU A 43 2.31 -9.84 1.28
CA GLU A 43 0.99 -9.26 1.55
C GLU A 43 0.77 -8.02 0.68
N HIS A 44 -0.30 -8.01 -0.09
CA HIS A 44 -0.68 -6.92 -0.97
C HIS A 44 -1.81 -6.11 -0.37
N LEU A 45 -1.76 -4.80 -0.56
CA LEU A 45 -2.77 -3.85 -0.11
C LEU A 45 -3.01 -2.78 -1.17
N LEU A 46 -4.27 -2.52 -1.48
CA LEU A 46 -4.66 -1.29 -2.19
C LEU A 46 -4.77 -0.15 -1.20
N VAL A 47 -4.13 0.98 -1.52
CA VAL A 47 -4.24 2.22 -0.74
C VAL A 47 -4.63 3.37 -1.64
N MET A 48 -5.44 4.28 -1.11
CA MET A 48 -5.76 5.56 -1.72
C MET A 48 -4.80 6.61 -1.19
N VAL A 49 -4.24 7.43 -2.08
CA VAL A 49 -3.43 8.61 -1.76
C VAL A 49 -4.07 9.86 -2.39
N PRO A 50 -3.65 11.09 -2.02
CA PRO A 50 -4.22 12.31 -2.60
C PRO A 50 -4.26 12.33 -4.13
N GLY A 51 -5.30 12.98 -4.66
CA GLY A 51 -5.56 13.06 -6.11
C GLY A 51 -6.26 11.82 -6.68
N ASP A 52 -7.05 11.12 -5.86
CA ASP A 52 -7.81 9.92 -6.23
C ASP A 52 -6.95 8.81 -6.87
N ARG A 53 -5.69 8.72 -6.42
CA ARG A 53 -4.75 7.72 -6.92
C ARG A 53 -4.79 6.48 -6.06
N VAL A 54 -4.90 5.34 -6.71
CA VAL A 54 -4.76 4.02 -6.07
C VAL A 54 -3.36 3.50 -6.33
N VAL A 55 -2.70 3.09 -5.25
CA VAL A 55 -1.37 2.48 -5.26
C VAL A 55 -1.48 1.11 -4.60
N GLU A 56 -0.79 0.13 -5.16
CA GLU A 56 -0.64 -1.17 -4.51
C GLU A 56 0.66 -1.16 -3.71
N LEU A 57 0.55 -1.41 -2.40
CA LEU A 57 1.67 -1.66 -1.51
C LEU A 57 1.84 -3.16 -1.32
N ILE A 58 3.09 -3.61 -1.26
CA ILE A 58 3.47 -5.01 -1.12
C ILE A 58 4.45 -5.10 0.05
N TYR A 59 4.06 -5.82 1.09
CA TYR A 59 4.92 -6.16 2.21
C TYR A 59 5.53 -7.54 1.97
N GLN A 60 6.83 -7.56 1.70
CA GLN A 60 7.54 -8.74 1.25
C GLN A 60 8.03 -9.60 2.43
N PRO A 61 8.31 -10.90 2.21
CA PRO A 61 8.82 -11.80 3.25
C PRO A 61 10.15 -11.36 3.88
N ASP A 62 10.96 -10.58 3.17
CA ASP A 62 12.20 -9.99 3.66
C ASP A 62 11.98 -8.73 4.52
N GLN A 63 10.73 -8.46 4.90
CA GLN A 63 10.29 -7.31 5.69
C GLN A 63 10.50 -5.96 4.99
N THR A 64 10.67 -5.95 3.67
CA THR A 64 10.72 -4.72 2.88
C THR A 64 9.38 -4.37 2.25
N TRP A 65 9.22 -3.10 1.91
CA TRP A 65 8.03 -2.58 1.25
C TRP A 65 8.34 -2.19 -0.20
N ALA A 66 7.42 -2.51 -1.09
CA ALA A 66 7.43 -2.05 -2.46
C ALA A 66 6.08 -1.43 -2.84
N SER A 67 6.08 -0.53 -3.82
CA SER A 67 4.87 -0.04 -4.46
C SER A 67 4.85 -0.29 -5.96
N LYS A 68 3.64 -0.37 -6.51
CA LYS A 68 3.38 -0.27 -7.94
C LYS A 68 2.10 0.53 -8.18
N PRO A 69 2.04 1.33 -9.26
CA PRO A 69 0.83 2.01 -9.64
C PRO A 69 -0.23 0.99 -10.07
N VAL A 70 -1.49 1.25 -9.72
CA VAL A 70 -2.62 0.49 -10.24
C VAL A 70 -3.20 1.26 -11.43
N PRO A 71 -3.29 0.66 -12.63
CA PRO A 71 -3.92 1.32 -13.76
C PRO A 71 -5.36 1.69 -13.42
N GLN A 72 -5.74 2.96 -13.56
CA GLN A 72 -7.10 3.42 -13.31
C GLN A 72 -8.07 3.08 -14.47
N GLN A 73 -7.96 1.90 -15.08
CA GLN A 73 -8.97 1.45 -16.04
C GLN A 73 -10.20 0.97 -15.27
N GLY A 74 -11.31 1.70 -15.48
CA GLY A 74 -12.52 1.71 -14.67
C GLY A 74 -12.97 0.35 -14.13
N LYS A 75 -12.98 0.24 -12.79
CA LYS A 75 -13.90 -0.58 -11.99
C LYS A 75 -13.73 -0.24 -10.51
N ARG A 76 -14.83 -0.28 -9.75
CA ARG A 76 -14.91 0.02 -8.30
C ARG A 76 -13.85 -0.75 -7.49
N TRP A 77 -12.93 -0.03 -6.86
CA TRP A 77 -11.84 -0.59 -6.03
C TRP A 77 -12.09 -0.49 -4.52
N PHE A 78 -13.16 0.21 -4.13
CA PHE A 78 -13.64 0.33 -2.76
C PHE A 78 -15.06 -0.23 -2.72
N VAL A 79 -15.21 -1.37 -2.05
CA VAL A 79 -16.50 -2.01 -1.75
C VAL A 79 -16.57 -2.17 -0.24
#